data_AF-A0A945RB99-F1
#
_entry.id   AF-A0A945RB99-F1
#
_cell.length_a   1.000
_cell.length_b   1.000
_cell.length_c   1.000
_cell.angle_alpha   90.00
_cell.angle_beta   90.00
_cell.angle_gamma   90.00
#
_symmetry.space_group_name_H-M   'P 1'
#
loop_
_entity.id
_entity.type
_entity.pdbx_description
1 polymer ?
#
loop_
_entity_poly.entity_id
_entity_poly.type
_entity_poly.pdbx_seq_one_letter_code
_entity_poly.pdbx_strand_id
1 'polypeptide(L)'
;MSDREVKALAENVDAPQFEVMAFTIPPELSKAKVAVVTSASLHHVDQDDFDPADEGFRVLDNRKRDFQSGHWSPNFDSTGFAVDFNTVIPLDRLDELERDGKIGKVSDVHLSYAGNQFDLSAIRMDSGPAGAKLLKEAGVDVVLLTPV
;
A
#
# COMPACT_ATOMS: atom_id res chain seq x y z
N MET A 1 1.13 8.24 -22.45
CA MET A 1 0.93 9.68 -22.16
C MET A 1 2.06 10.14 -21.26
N SER A 2 2.52 11.37 -21.41
CA SER A 2 3.46 11.96 -20.46
C SER A 2 2.79 12.18 -19.10
N ASP A 3 3.59 12.25 -18.03
CA ASP A 3 3.09 12.47 -16.66
C ASP A 3 2.25 13.74 -16.57
N ARG A 4 2.70 14.80 -17.25
CA ARG A 4 1.99 16.08 -17.34
C ARG A 4 0.60 15.95 -17.95
N GLU A 5 0.44 15.13 -18.99
CA GLU A 5 -0.85 14.90 -19.65
C GLU A 5 -1.80 14.09 -18.76
N VAL A 6 -1.29 13.05 -18.08
CA VAL A 6 -2.09 12.26 -17.13
C VAL A 6 -2.59 13.14 -15.99
N LYS A 7 -1.73 13.99 -15.44
CA LYS A 7 -2.10 14.95 -14.38
C LYS A 7 -3.14 15.97 -14.86
N ALA A 8 -2.98 16.51 -16.07
CA ALA A 8 -3.95 17.46 -16.64
C ALA A 8 -5.33 16.82 -16.86
N LEU A 9 -5.38 15.53 -17.24
CA LEU A 9 -6.64 14.79 -17.39
C LEU A 9 -7.34 14.55 -16.05
N ALA A 10 -6.57 14.36 -14.97
CA ALA A 10 -7.10 14.09 -13.64
C ALA A 10 -7.32 15.35 -12.78
N GLU A 11 -6.83 16.53 -13.20
CA GLU A 11 -6.82 17.76 -12.40
C GLU A 11 -8.22 18.19 -11.91
N ASN A 12 -9.25 17.90 -12.69
CA ASN A 12 -10.64 18.26 -12.38
C ASN A 12 -11.51 17.05 -12.01
N VAL A 13 -10.89 15.89 -11.71
CA VAL A 13 -11.63 14.73 -11.22
C VAL A 13 -11.99 14.98 -9.77
N ASP A 14 -13.29 15.01 -9.47
CA ASP A 14 -13.77 15.15 -8.11
C ASP A 14 -13.32 13.95 -7.27
N ALA A 15 -12.70 14.25 -6.13
CA ALA A 15 -12.37 13.22 -5.16
C ALA A 15 -13.66 12.59 -4.60
N PRO A 16 -13.69 11.26 -4.40
CA PRO A 16 -14.84 10.60 -3.79
C PRO A 16 -15.20 11.24 -2.44
N GLN A 17 -16.47 11.61 -2.28
CA GLN A 17 -16.99 12.10 -1.01
C GLN A 17 -17.55 10.93 -0.21
N PHE A 18 -17.07 10.77 1.03
CA PHE A 18 -17.55 9.75 1.94
C PHE A 18 -18.47 10.40 2.98
N GLU A 19 -19.76 10.07 2.95
CA GLU A 19 -20.72 10.56 3.95
C GLU A 19 -20.34 10.10 5.37
N VAL A 20 -19.75 8.91 5.48
CA VAL A 20 -19.26 8.34 6.73
C VAL A 20 -17.81 7.95 6.57
N MET A 21 -16.94 8.62 7.31
CA MET A 21 -15.55 8.23 7.44
C MET A 21 -15.42 7.20 8.56
N ALA A 22 -15.02 5.97 8.23
CA ALA A 22 -14.83 4.89 9.20
C ALA A 22 -13.52 5.02 10.02
N PHE A 23 -13.02 6.23 10.20
CA PHE A 23 -11.81 6.48 10.97
C PHE A 23 -12.05 6.22 12.45
N THR A 24 -11.17 5.43 13.04
CA THR A 24 -11.16 5.12 14.48
C THR A 24 -10.00 5.83 15.15
N ILE A 25 -10.14 6.11 16.44
CA ILE A 25 -9.02 6.57 17.27
C ILE A 25 -8.17 5.32 17.59
N PRO A 26 -6.90 5.26 17.14
CA PRO A 26 -6.04 4.14 17.48
C PRO A 26 -5.58 4.22 18.95
N PRO A 27 -5.01 3.14 19.51
CA PRO A 27 -4.23 3.24 20.75
C PRO A 27 -3.07 4.23 20.57
N GLU A 28 -2.38 4.57 21.67
CA GLU A 28 -1.12 5.31 21.61
C GLU A 28 -0.17 4.63 20.62
N LEU A 29 0.51 5.40 19.77
CA LEU A 29 1.35 4.84 18.70
C LEU A 29 2.39 3.85 19.24
N SER A 30 3.00 4.14 20.39
CA SER A 30 3.96 3.26 21.09
C SER A 30 3.39 1.92 21.53
N LYS A 31 2.07 1.71 21.39
CA LYS A 31 1.36 0.44 21.63
C LYS A 31 0.67 -0.09 20.38
N ALA A 32 0.65 0.70 19.29
CA ALA A 32 -0.03 0.36 18.05
C ALA A 32 0.84 -0.57 17.18
N LYS A 33 0.19 -1.55 16.55
CA LYS A 33 0.78 -2.31 15.45
C LYS A 33 0.50 -1.61 14.12
N VAL A 34 1.55 -1.37 13.34
CA VAL A 34 1.49 -0.61 12.08
C VAL A 34 1.74 -1.54 10.89
N ALA A 35 0.86 -1.50 9.89
CA ALA A 35 1.08 -2.12 8.59
C ALA A 35 1.22 -1.06 7.48
N VAL A 36 1.67 -1.50 6.31
CA VAL A 36 1.74 -0.67 5.11
C VAL A 36 0.74 -1.22 4.10
N VAL A 37 0.05 -0.32 3.42
CA VAL A 37 -0.68 -0.63 2.19
C VAL A 37 -0.12 0.27 1.10
N THR A 38 0.47 -0.33 0.08
CA THR A 38 1.11 0.39 -1.03
C THR A 38 0.36 0.15 -2.34
N SER A 39 0.38 1.12 -3.25
CA SER A 39 -0.11 0.95 -4.62
C SER A 39 1.00 0.64 -5.63
N ALA A 40 2.22 0.34 -5.15
CA ALA A 40 3.40 0.13 -5.97
C ALA A 40 3.48 -1.24 -6.67
N SER A 41 2.39 -2.03 -6.68
CA SER A 41 2.33 -3.35 -7.33
C SER A 41 3.47 -4.28 -6.87
N LEU A 42 3.79 -4.25 -5.58
CA LEU A 42 4.83 -5.08 -4.99
C LEU A 42 4.36 -6.51 -4.77
N HIS A 43 5.25 -7.46 -5.05
CA HIS A 43 5.07 -8.87 -4.73
C HIS A 43 6.43 -9.50 -4.37
N HIS A 44 6.40 -10.67 -3.75
CA HIS A 44 7.60 -11.48 -3.58
C HIS A 44 7.93 -12.25 -4.86
N VAL A 45 9.20 -12.64 -5.03
CA VAL A 45 9.70 -13.46 -6.14
C VAL A 45 8.91 -14.76 -6.39
N ASP A 46 8.27 -15.32 -5.37
CA ASP A 46 7.50 -16.55 -5.41
C ASP A 46 5.99 -16.34 -5.59
N GLN A 47 5.55 -15.09 -5.77
CA GLN A 47 4.16 -14.72 -5.99
C GLN A 47 3.92 -14.35 -7.45
N ASP A 48 2.68 -14.52 -7.90
CA ASP A 48 2.24 -14.06 -9.21
C ASP A 48 2.39 -12.53 -9.31
N ASP A 49 2.86 -12.07 -10.47
CA ASP A 49 2.95 -10.66 -10.83
C ASP A 49 1.55 -10.03 -10.96
N PHE A 50 1.47 -8.71 -11.10
CA PHE A 50 0.21 -7.99 -11.32
C PHE A 50 -0.14 -7.92 -12.80
N ASP A 51 -1.40 -8.18 -13.13
CA ASP A 51 -1.96 -7.87 -14.44
C ASP A 51 -2.29 -6.37 -14.57
N PRO A 52 -2.36 -5.80 -15.79
CA PRO A 52 -2.71 -4.40 -15.99
C PRO A 52 -4.03 -3.96 -15.32
N ALA A 53 -4.99 -4.88 -15.22
CA ALA A 53 -6.31 -4.68 -14.59
C ALA A 53 -6.49 -5.54 -13.32
N ASP A 54 -5.40 -5.80 -12.58
CA ASP A 54 -5.45 -6.56 -11.33
C ASP A 54 -6.16 -5.74 -10.25
N GLU A 55 -7.34 -6.20 -9.86
CA GLU A 55 -8.19 -5.61 -8.82
C GLU A 55 -7.92 -6.22 -7.44
N GLY A 56 -7.02 -7.20 -7.36
CA GLY A 56 -6.62 -7.90 -6.15
C GLY A 56 -5.47 -7.22 -5.42
N PHE A 57 -4.99 -7.92 -4.38
CA PHE A 57 -3.78 -7.54 -3.65
C PHE A 57 -2.84 -8.73 -3.50
N ARG A 58 -1.57 -8.44 -3.26
CA ARG A 58 -0.60 -9.42 -2.77
C ARG A 58 -0.32 -9.16 -1.29
N VAL A 59 -0.17 -10.24 -0.53
CA VAL A 59 0.22 -10.18 0.87
C VAL A 59 1.75 -10.21 0.94
N LEU A 60 2.33 -9.23 1.61
CA LEU A 60 3.76 -9.09 1.76
C LEU A 60 4.17 -9.52 3.17
N ASP A 61 5.06 -10.51 3.25
CA ASP A 61 5.69 -11.01 4.46
C ASP A 61 6.84 -10.07 4.87
N ASN A 62 6.71 -9.42 6.02
CA ASN A 62 7.72 -8.50 6.55
C ASN A 62 9.07 -9.18 6.84
N ARG A 63 9.17 -10.51 6.83
CA ARG A 63 10.46 -11.19 7.06
C ARG A 63 11.31 -11.26 5.80
N LYS A 64 10.72 -10.98 4.64
CA LYS A 64 11.40 -11.00 3.34
C LYS A 64 11.51 -9.57 2.80
N ARG A 65 12.68 -9.22 2.26
CA ARG A 65 12.97 -7.92 1.59
C ARG A 65 13.30 -8.14 0.11
N ASP A 66 12.70 -9.15 -0.49
CA ASP A 66 12.90 -9.59 -1.88
C ASP A 66 11.79 -9.10 -2.81
N PHE A 67 11.32 -7.87 -2.57
CA PHE A 67 10.21 -7.27 -3.32
C PHE A 67 10.58 -7.05 -4.78
N GLN A 68 9.63 -7.35 -5.65
CA GLN A 68 9.61 -6.95 -7.06
C GLN A 68 8.41 -6.03 -7.28
N SER A 69 8.51 -5.11 -8.24
CA SER A 69 7.39 -4.24 -8.62
C SER A 69 6.90 -4.62 -10.02
N GLY A 70 5.62 -4.97 -10.10
CA GLY A 70 4.86 -5.24 -11.31
C GLY A 70 4.12 -4.02 -11.87
N HIS A 71 4.54 -2.81 -11.51
CA HIS A 71 3.75 -1.62 -11.79
C HIS A 71 3.72 -1.29 -13.28
N TRP A 72 2.53 -1.29 -13.89
CA TRP A 72 2.36 -1.15 -15.35
C TRP A 72 2.42 0.30 -15.85
N SER A 73 2.30 1.28 -14.96
CA SER A 73 2.36 2.69 -15.37
C SER A 73 3.78 3.06 -15.81
N PRO A 74 3.97 3.56 -17.05
CA PRO A 74 5.27 4.08 -17.49
C PRO A 74 5.66 5.38 -16.76
N ASN A 75 4.74 5.95 -15.97
CA ASN A 75 4.95 7.17 -15.19
C ASN A 75 5.43 6.89 -13.75
N PHE A 76 5.47 5.61 -13.34
CA PHE A 76 6.06 5.20 -12.08
C PHE A 76 7.59 5.18 -12.18
N ASP A 77 8.27 5.83 -11.24
CA ASP A 77 9.73 5.83 -11.18
C ASP A 77 10.25 4.54 -10.53
N SER A 78 10.47 3.53 -11.37
CA SER A 78 11.08 2.27 -10.94
C SER A 78 12.54 2.40 -10.53
N THR A 79 13.23 3.49 -10.89
CA THR A 79 14.63 3.72 -10.50
C THR A 79 14.72 4.05 -9.01
N GLY A 80 13.82 4.90 -8.50
CA GLY A 80 13.73 5.20 -7.08
C GLY A 80 13.53 3.95 -6.24
N PHE A 81 12.59 3.08 -6.65
CA PHE A 81 12.38 1.77 -6.02
C PHE A 81 13.61 0.86 -6.09
N ALA A 82 14.24 0.75 -7.27
CA ALA A 82 15.40 -0.12 -7.46
C ALA A 82 16.62 0.31 -6.64
N VAL A 83 16.76 1.61 -6.35
CA VAL A 83 17.82 2.16 -5.50
C VAL A 83 17.47 2.01 -4.02
N ASP A 84 16.23 2.30 -3.64
CA ASP A 84 15.74 2.20 -2.26
C ASP A 84 14.24 1.87 -2.23
N PHE A 85 13.90 0.64 -1.82
CA PHE A 85 12.51 0.21 -1.72
C PHE A 85 11.72 1.02 -0.68
N ASN A 86 12.39 1.69 0.28
CA ASN A 86 11.73 2.51 1.28
C ASN A 86 11.02 3.73 0.68
N THR A 87 11.30 4.06 -0.58
CA THR A 87 10.56 5.10 -1.32
C THR A 87 9.10 4.75 -1.55
N VAL A 88 8.75 3.45 -1.56
CA VAL A 88 7.39 2.95 -1.83
C VAL A 88 6.84 2.04 -0.74
N ILE A 89 7.70 1.43 0.08
CA ILE A 89 7.33 0.62 1.24
C ILE A 89 8.38 0.85 2.37
N PRO A 90 8.20 1.87 3.25
CA PRO A 90 9.24 2.36 4.17
C PRO A 90 9.45 1.46 5.40
N LEU A 91 9.64 0.16 5.20
CA LEU A 91 9.74 -0.83 6.28
C LEU A 91 10.95 -0.59 7.18
N ASP A 92 12.11 -0.20 6.63
CA ASP A 92 13.28 0.06 7.46
C ASP A 92 13.06 1.26 8.38
N ARG A 93 12.31 2.26 7.91
CA ARG A 93 11.93 3.43 8.72
C ARG A 93 10.93 3.04 9.81
N LEU A 94 10.03 2.10 9.53
CA LEU A 94 9.11 1.57 10.54
C LEU A 94 9.86 0.72 11.58
N ASP A 95 10.82 -0.10 11.16
CA ASP A 95 11.67 -0.90 12.06
C ASP A 95 12.49 0.01 12.99
N GLU A 96 12.99 1.15 12.49
CA GLU A 96 13.63 2.19 13.30
C GLU A 96 12.67 2.80 14.33
N LEU A 97 11.42 3.11 13.93
CA LEU A 97 10.41 3.66 14.84
C LEU A 97 9.97 2.67 15.91
N GLU A 98 9.89 1.37 15.60
CA GLU A 98 9.63 0.32 16.58
C GLU A 98 10.78 0.21 17.58
N ARG A 99 12.03 0.15 17.08
CA ARG A 99 13.23 0.10 17.94
C ARG A 99 13.32 1.30 18.89
N ASP A 100 12.94 2.48 18.41
CA ASP A 100 12.95 3.72 19.19
C ASP A 100 11.71 3.88 20.10
N GLY A 101 10.80 2.89 20.11
CA GLY A 101 9.58 2.88 20.92
C GLY A 101 8.54 3.93 20.51
N LYS A 102 8.65 4.48 19.30
CA LYS A 102 7.70 5.45 18.74
C LYS A 102 6.42 4.78 18.28
N ILE A 103 6.55 3.57 17.73
CA ILE A 103 5.43 2.68 17.46
C ILE A 103 5.57 1.40 18.30
N GLY A 104 4.46 0.69 18.51
CA GLY A 104 4.46 -0.53 19.31
C GLY A 104 5.08 -1.71 18.58
N LYS A 105 4.69 -1.91 17.31
CA LYS A 105 5.21 -3.01 16.49
C LYS A 105 5.00 -2.78 14.98
N VAL A 106 5.93 -3.24 14.14
CA VAL A 106 5.68 -3.42 12.69
C VAL A 106 4.95 -4.75 12.45
N SER A 107 3.87 -4.69 11.67
CA SER A 107 3.09 -5.87 11.28
C SER A 107 3.96 -6.87 10.50
N ASP A 108 3.73 -8.17 10.70
CA ASP A 108 4.35 -9.21 9.87
C ASP A 108 3.71 -9.28 8.46
N VAL A 109 2.59 -8.59 8.28
CA VAL A 109 1.76 -8.58 7.07
C VAL A 109 1.54 -7.16 6.58
N HIS A 110 1.89 -6.91 5.32
CA HIS A 110 1.56 -5.70 4.55
C HIS A 110 0.78 -6.09 3.29
N LEU A 111 0.14 -5.12 2.63
CA LEU A 111 -0.58 -5.37 1.37
C LEU A 111 -0.05 -4.48 0.26
N SER A 112 -0.05 -5.01 -0.96
CA SER A 112 0.17 -4.22 -2.16
C SER A 112 -0.96 -4.40 -3.16
N TYR A 113 -1.37 -3.30 -3.77
CA TYR A 113 -2.31 -3.23 -4.87
C TYR A 113 -1.62 -2.69 -6.12
N ALA A 114 -2.23 -2.90 -7.29
CA ALA A 114 -1.86 -2.16 -8.48
C ALA A 114 -2.46 -0.74 -8.43
N GLY A 115 -1.62 0.29 -8.60
CA GLY A 115 -2.04 1.69 -8.53
C GLY A 115 -2.66 2.23 -9.82
N ASN A 116 -2.40 1.58 -10.96
CA ASN A 116 -2.79 2.03 -12.29
C ASN A 116 -4.20 1.58 -12.73
N GLN A 117 -5.16 1.56 -11.81
CA GLN A 117 -6.51 1.06 -12.08
C GLN A 117 -7.48 2.16 -12.52
N PHE A 118 -8.33 1.83 -13.50
CA PHE A 118 -9.34 2.75 -14.05
C PHE A 118 -10.74 2.51 -13.47
N ASP A 119 -11.09 1.25 -13.16
CA ASP A 119 -12.29 0.88 -12.42
C ASP A 119 -11.87 0.47 -11.00
N LEU A 120 -12.47 1.10 -9.99
CA LEU A 120 -12.18 0.85 -8.58
C LEU A 120 -13.30 0.09 -7.87
N SER A 121 -14.34 -0.33 -8.60
CA SER A 121 -15.56 -0.91 -8.03
C SER A 121 -15.27 -2.20 -7.27
N ALA A 122 -14.53 -3.14 -7.89
CA ALA A 122 -14.14 -4.39 -7.24
C ALA A 122 -13.16 -4.16 -6.08
N ILE A 123 -12.22 -3.22 -6.21
CA ILE A 123 -11.35 -2.83 -5.09
C ILE A 123 -12.18 -2.30 -3.92
N ARG A 124 -13.17 -1.46 -4.19
CA ARG A 124 -14.01 -0.86 -3.16
C ARG A 124 -14.94 -1.87 -2.50
N MET A 125 -15.51 -2.79 -3.27
CA MET A 125 -16.59 -3.69 -2.81
C MET A 125 -16.06 -5.03 -2.31
N ASP A 126 -14.94 -5.50 -2.84
CA ASP A 126 -14.44 -6.87 -2.61
C ASP A 126 -13.02 -6.89 -2.02
N SER A 127 -11.99 -6.51 -2.79
CA SER A 127 -10.60 -6.74 -2.38
C SER A 127 -10.15 -5.80 -1.25
N GLY A 128 -10.62 -4.55 -1.23
CA GLY A 128 -10.39 -3.59 -0.15
C GLY A 128 -10.96 -4.08 1.19
N PRO A 129 -12.26 -4.42 1.28
CA PRO A 129 -12.83 -5.03 2.48
C PRO A 129 -12.15 -6.34 2.90
N ALA A 130 -11.77 -7.19 1.94
CA ALA A 130 -11.03 -8.43 2.24
C ALA A 130 -9.64 -8.14 2.84
N GLY A 131 -8.88 -7.19 2.27
CA GLY A 131 -7.59 -6.76 2.78
C GLY A 131 -7.70 -6.11 4.15
N ALA A 132 -8.71 -5.25 4.37
CA ALA A 132 -8.98 -4.64 5.66
C ALA A 132 -9.31 -5.70 6.73
N LYS A 133 -10.12 -6.72 6.39
CA LYS A 133 -10.41 -7.84 7.27
C LYS A 133 -9.13 -8.60 7.65
N LEU A 134 -8.29 -8.93 6.67
CA LEU A 134 -7.02 -9.61 6.89
C LEU A 134 -6.09 -8.83 7.84
N LEU A 135 -5.95 -7.51 7.64
CA LEU A 135 -5.13 -6.67 8.54
C LEU A 135 -5.71 -6.61 9.96
N LYS A 136 -7.04 -6.53 10.09
CA LYS A 136 -7.70 -6.59 11.41
C LYS A 136 -7.47 -7.92 12.11
N GLU A 137 -7.54 -9.04 11.39
CA GLU A 137 -7.25 -10.37 11.93
C GLU A 137 -5.78 -10.52 12.33
N ALA A 138 -4.86 -9.85 11.63
CA ALA A 138 -3.45 -9.72 12.02
C ALA A 138 -3.23 -8.77 13.22
N GLY A 139 -4.29 -8.15 13.75
CA GLY A 139 -4.25 -7.23 14.88
C GLY A 139 -3.49 -5.95 14.57
N VAL A 140 -3.65 -5.42 13.35
CA VAL A 140 -3.14 -4.12 12.93
C VAL A 140 -4.07 -3.02 13.44
N ASP A 141 -3.49 -2.00 14.08
CA ASP A 141 -4.22 -0.84 14.61
C ASP A 141 -4.18 0.36 13.66
N VAL A 142 -3.06 0.51 12.94
CA VAL A 142 -2.79 1.65 12.06
C VAL A 142 -2.25 1.15 10.72
N VAL A 143 -2.74 1.73 9.63
CA VAL A 143 -2.23 1.51 8.29
C VAL A 143 -1.57 2.77 7.77
N LEU A 144 -0.32 2.66 7.34
CA LEU A 144 0.35 3.68 6.53
C LEU A 144 0.03 3.42 5.05
N LEU A 145 -0.69 4.35 4.43
CA LEU A 145 -0.96 4.31 2.99
C LEU A 145 0.22 4.95 2.24
N THR A 146 0.74 4.25 1.24
CA THR A 146 1.87 4.69 0.40
C THR A 146 1.45 4.66 -1.08
N PRO A 147 0.75 5.70 -1.55
CA PRO A 147 0.38 5.81 -2.96
C PRO A 147 1.59 6.20 -3.80
N VAL A 148 1.68 5.64 -5.01
CA VAL A 148 2.72 5.91 -6.02
C VAL A 148 2.14 6.17 -7.40
#